data_AF-A0A2T4XGY5-F1
#
_entry.id   AF-A0A2T4XGY5-F1
#
_cell.length_a   1.000
_cell.length_b   1.000
_cell.length_c   1.000
_cell.angle_alpha   90.00
_cell.angle_beta   90.00
_cell.angle_gamma   90.00
#
_symmetry.space_group_name_H-M   'P 1'
#
loop_
_entity.id
_entity.type
_entity.pdbx_description
1 polymer ?
#
loop_
_entity_poly.entity_id
_entity_poly.type
_entity_poly.pdbx_seq_one_letter_code
_entity_poly.pdbx_strand_id
1 'polypeptide(L)' 'MGRKNHKSENETSKNGTSKVSKVSKVSKPTSRKGLPEKICVVCGRPFTWRKKWARDWEHVKYCSERCRRSSK' A
#
# COMPACT_ATOMS: atom_id res chain seq x y z
N MET A 1 -53.34 -19.29 25.04
CA MET A 1 -52.92 -19.73 23.69
C MET A 1 -52.39 -18.50 22.96
N GLY A 2 -51.13 -18.48 22.57
CA GLY A 2 -50.49 -17.33 21.93
C GLY A 2 -48.98 -17.58 21.83
N ARG A 3 -48.61 -18.44 20.86
CA ARG A 3 -47.27 -19.00 20.72
C ARG A 3 -46.30 -17.94 20.17
N LYS A 4 -45.17 -17.81 20.88
CA LYS A 4 -43.95 -17.09 20.50
C LYS A 4 -43.52 -17.49 19.09
N ASN A 5 -43.19 -16.53 18.23
CA ASN A 5 -42.38 -16.78 17.04
C ASN A 5 -41.31 -15.69 16.91
N HIS A 6 -40.13 -16.02 17.45
CA HIS A 6 -38.85 -15.45 17.04
C HIS A 6 -38.69 -15.70 15.53
N LYS A 7 -38.57 -14.64 14.73
CA LYS A 7 -38.03 -14.75 13.39
C LYS A 7 -36.66 -14.09 13.36
N SER A 8 -35.66 -14.95 13.47
CA SER A 8 -34.25 -14.66 13.21
C SER A 8 -34.07 -14.52 11.71
N GLU A 9 -33.79 -13.32 11.22
CA GLU A 9 -33.38 -13.08 9.84
C GLU A 9 -31.87 -12.84 9.85
N ASN A 10 -31.12 -13.94 9.82
CA ASN A 10 -29.71 -13.95 9.46
C ASN A 10 -29.62 -13.82 7.92
N GLU A 11 -29.51 -12.60 7.42
CA GLU A 11 -29.08 -12.39 6.04
C GLU A 11 -27.55 -12.43 5.96
N THR A 12 -27.09 -13.55 5.43
CA THR A 12 -25.71 -13.76 5.00
C THR A 12 -25.53 -13.17 3.60
N SER A 13 -24.30 -12.75 3.27
CA SER A 13 -23.78 -12.41 1.92
C SER A 13 -23.78 -10.90 1.62
N LYS A 14 -22.64 -10.24 1.37
CA LYS A 14 -21.58 -10.59 0.41
C LYS A 14 -20.21 -10.01 0.85
N ASN A 15 -19.18 -10.86 0.88
CA ASN A 15 -17.77 -10.47 0.90
C ASN A 15 -17.27 -10.26 -0.54
N GLY A 16 -16.43 -9.23 -0.75
CA GLY A 16 -15.65 -8.98 -1.98
C GLY A 16 -16.24 -7.85 -2.84
N THR A 17 -15.48 -6.90 -3.38
CA THR A 17 -14.05 -6.82 -3.66
C THR A 17 -13.66 -5.34 -3.87
N SER A 18 -12.36 -5.02 -3.69
CA SER A 18 -11.65 -3.86 -4.25
C SER A 18 -11.99 -2.48 -3.63
N LYS A 19 -11.07 -1.71 -3.05
CA LYS A 19 -9.73 -1.38 -3.53
C LYS A 19 -8.92 -0.76 -2.36
N VAL A 20 -7.72 -1.31 -2.13
CA VAL A 20 -6.49 -0.73 -1.54
C VAL A 20 -6.61 0.67 -0.94
N SER A 21 -6.35 0.89 0.35
CA SER A 21 -4.99 1.22 0.81
C SER A 21 -4.92 1.17 2.34
N LYS A 22 -4.55 0.03 2.91
CA LYS A 22 -4.08 -0.01 4.30
C LYS A 22 -2.61 0.40 4.28
N VAL A 23 -2.34 1.71 4.30
CA VAL A 23 -0.97 2.19 4.51
C VAL A 23 -0.59 1.87 5.95
N SER A 24 0.22 0.83 6.06
CA SER A 24 0.82 0.34 7.28
C SER A 24 1.53 1.47 8.03
N LYS A 25 1.27 1.52 9.34
CA LYS A 25 1.99 2.31 10.34
C LYS A 25 3.49 2.19 10.11
N VAL A 26 4.17 3.25 9.69
CA VAL A 26 5.64 3.30 9.66
C VAL A 26 6.14 4.10 10.86
N SER A 27 6.78 3.37 11.77
CA SER A 27 7.39 3.86 13.00
C SER A 27 8.63 4.69 12.68
N LYS A 28 8.66 5.91 13.24
CA LYS A 28 9.73 6.90 13.09
C LYS A 28 10.92 6.56 14.01
N PRO A 29 12.16 6.84 13.60
CA PRO A 29 13.09 7.45 14.54
C PRO A 29 13.87 8.63 13.96
N THR A 30 13.79 9.75 14.71
CA THR A 30 14.77 10.82 14.95
C THR A 30 15.56 11.45 13.78
N SER A 31 15.34 12.77 13.65
CA SER A 31 16.04 13.82 12.89
C SER A 31 17.41 13.46 12.27
N ARG A 32 17.58 13.54 10.94
CA ARG A 32 18.05 14.81 10.32
C ARG A 32 17.77 15.07 8.83
N LYS A 33 17.17 14.18 8.03
CA LYS A 33 16.77 14.51 6.64
C LYS A 33 15.51 13.74 6.24
N GLY A 34 14.35 14.41 6.25
CA GLY A 34 13.05 13.88 5.82
C GLY A 34 12.97 13.67 4.30
N LEU A 35 13.87 12.84 3.77
CA LEU A 35 13.85 12.49 2.35
C LEU A 35 12.66 11.56 2.11
N PRO A 36 11.88 11.78 1.04
CA PRO A 36 10.78 10.90 0.72
C PRO A 36 11.33 9.50 0.40
N GLU A 37 10.68 8.49 0.95
CA GLU A 37 10.92 7.08 0.66
C GLU A 37 9.76 6.52 -0.18
N LYS A 38 10.08 5.65 -1.13
CA LYS A 38 9.11 4.97 -2.00
C LYS A 38 9.38 3.47 -2.00
N ILE A 39 8.37 2.68 -2.33
CA ILE A 39 8.48 1.22 -2.47
C ILE A 39 8.70 0.86 -3.94
N CYS A 40 9.67 -0.01 -4.22
CA CYS A 40 9.92 -0.50 -5.57
C CYS A 40 8.81 -1.46 -6.01
N VAL A 41 8.15 -1.21 -7.14
CA VAL A 41 7.05 -2.06 -7.63
C VAL A 41 7.50 -3.46 -8.10
N VAL A 42 8.80 -3.66 -8.33
CA VAL A 42 9.35 -4.93 -8.82
C VAL A 42 9.87 -5.81 -7.69
N CYS A 43 10.60 -5.23 -6.73
CA CYS A 43 11.24 -6.01 -5.65
C CYS A 43 10.65 -5.74 -4.27
N GLY A 44 9.70 -4.81 -4.13
CA GLY A 44 9.06 -4.49 -2.84
C GLY A 44 9.98 -3.80 -1.83
N ARG A 45 11.23 -3.47 -2.19
CA ARG A 45 12.20 -2.87 -1.26
C ARG A 45 11.94 -1.36 -1.11
N PRO A 46 11.94 -0.81 0.11
CA PRO A 46 11.90 0.63 0.33
C PRO A 46 13.21 1.25 -0.17
N PHE A 47 13.10 2.41 -0.81
CA PHE A 47 14.24 3.18 -1.29
C PHE A 47 14.03 4.67 -1.07
N THR A 48 15.10 5.35 -0.69
CA THR A 48 15.09 6.79 -0.39
C THR A 48 15.36 7.63 -1.63
N TRP A 49 14.89 8.87 -1.60
CA TRP A 49 15.20 9.87 -2.62
C TRP A 49 16.70 9.98 -2.90
N ARG A 50 17.05 10.13 -4.19
CA ARG A 50 18.43 10.33 -4.66
C ARG A 50 18.48 11.56 -5.54
N LYS A 51 19.62 12.27 -5.51
CA LYS A 51 19.86 13.49 -6.29
C LYS A 51 19.62 13.29 -7.81
N LYS A 52 19.92 12.09 -8.34
CA LYS A 52 19.66 11.72 -9.74
C LYS A 52 18.19 11.71 -10.14
N TRP A 53 17.28 11.74 -9.17
CA TRP A 53 15.83 11.69 -9.39
C TRP A 53 15.14 13.01 -9.07
N ALA A 54 15.89 14.08 -8.84
CA ALA A 54 15.32 15.38 -8.49
C ALA A 54 14.27 15.87 -9.50
N ARG A 55 14.43 15.57 -10.80
CA ARG A 55 13.53 16.01 -11.88
C ARG A 55 12.31 15.11 -12.06
N ASP A 56 12.46 13.80 -11.84
CA ASP A 56 11.45 12.80 -12.21
C ASP A 56 10.95 11.98 -11.01
N TRP A 57 11.18 12.44 -9.77
CA TRP A 57 10.89 11.67 -8.57
C TRP A 57 9.46 11.15 -8.51
N GLU A 58 8.48 11.92 -8.98
CA GLU A 58 7.08 11.52 -9.04
C GLU A 58 6.86 10.27 -9.91
N HIS A 59 7.60 10.17 -11.02
CA HIS A 59 7.55 9.07 -11.98
C HIS A 59 8.44 7.88 -11.59
N VAL A 60 9.40 8.05 -10.66
CA VAL A 60 10.29 6.98 -10.22
C VAL A 60 9.54 5.97 -9.33
N LYS A 61 9.36 4.76 -9.88
CA LYS A 61 8.70 3.60 -9.22
C LYS A 61 9.67 2.44 -8.91
N TYR A 62 10.94 2.57 -9.32
CA TYR A 62 11.92 1.48 -9.28
C TYR A 62 13.18 1.89 -8.51
N CYS A 63 13.69 1.00 -7.65
CA CYS A 63 14.88 1.30 -6.84
C CYS A 63 16.20 1.31 -7.63
N SER A 64 16.22 0.71 -8.82
CA SER A 64 17.39 0.54 -9.68
C SER A 64 17.00 0.37 -11.16
N GLU A 65 17.97 0.54 -12.07
CA GLU A 65 17.77 0.27 -13.50
C GLU A 65 17.50 -1.20 -13.79
N ARG A 66 18.06 -2.12 -12.99
CA ARG A 66 17.75 -3.55 -13.08
C ARG A 66 16.26 -3.81 -12.92
N CYS A 67 15.64 -3.22 -11.88
CA CYS A 67 14.20 -3.33 -11.67
C CYS A 67 13.40 -2.67 -12.80
N ARG A 68 13.82 -1.50 -13.30
CA ARG A 68 13.16 -0.85 -14.44
C ARG A 68 13.13 -1.75 -15.68
N ARG A 69 14.24 -2.43 -15.99
CA ARG A 69 14.36 -3.34 -17.14
C ARG A 69 13.55 -4.63 -16.95
N SER A 70 13.41 -5.12 -15.72
CA SER A 70 12.63 -6.32 -15.40
C SER A 70 11.11 -6.14 -15.50
N SER A 71 10.61 -4.89 -15.56
CA SER A 71 9.19 -4.55 -15.62
C SER A 71 8.67 -4.37 -17.05
N LYS A 72 9.51 -4.54 -18.07
CA LYS A 72 9.18 -4.37 -19.48
C LYS A 72 9.16 -5.74 -20.16
#